data_AF-A0A2B7ZEP6-F1
#
_entry.id   AF-A0A2B7ZEP6-F1
#
_cell.length_a   1.000
_cell.length_b   1.000
_cell.length_c   1.000
_cell.angle_alpha   90.00
_cell.angle_beta   90.00
_cell.angle_gamma   90.00
#
_symmetry.space_group_name_H-M   'P 1'
#
loop_
_entity.id
_entity.type
_entity.pdbx_description
1 polymer ?
#
loop_
_entity_poly.entity_id
_entity_poly.type
_entity_poly.pdbx_seq_one_letter_code
_entity_poly.pdbx_strand_id
1 'polypeptide(L)' 'MPQTALITGATGLLGRQVLNAFQRDSSNWKVIGQGLSRAGMDMDAEIVKADLLNESEVVALLDRTK' A
#
# COMPACT_ATOMS: atom_id res chain seq x y z
N MET A 1 -0.81 1.81 -19.15
CA MET A 1 -1.46 1.89 -17.83
C MET A 1 -0.36 1.80 -16.78
N PRO A 2 -0.36 2.66 -15.75
CA PRO A 2 0.63 2.58 -14.69
C PRO A 2 0.55 1.20 -14.01
N GLN A 3 1.69 0.65 -13.62
CA GLN A 3 1.78 -0.61 -12.89
C GLN A 3 1.33 -0.39 -11.43
N THR A 4 0.71 -1.39 -10.81
CA THR A 4 0.28 -1.28 -9.41
C THR A 4 1.35 -1.87 -8.49
N ALA A 5 1.74 -1.11 -7.46
CA ALA A 5 2.62 -1.56 -6.40
C ALA A 5 1.87 -1.59 -5.05
N LEU A 6 1.82 -2.77 -4.41
CA LEU A 6 1.33 -2.94 -3.05
C LEU A 6 2.51 -3.00 -2.08
N ILE A 7 2.61 -2.05 -1.17
CA ILE A 7 3.69 -1.96 -0.19
C ILE A 7 3.17 -2.36 1.19
N THR A 8 3.56 -3.53 1.69
CA THR A 8 3.23 -3.97 3.06
C THR A 8 4.05 -3.23 4.10
N GLY A 9 3.49 -2.98 5.29
CA GLY A 9 4.18 -2.22 6.34
C GLY A 9 4.47 -0.77 5.95
N ALA A 10 3.66 -0.19 5.06
CA ALA A 10 3.82 1.16 4.50
C ALA A 10 3.81 2.28 5.56
N THR A 11 3.32 2.00 6.77
CA THR A 11 3.33 2.95 7.88
C THR A 11 4.58 2.90 8.74
N GLY A 12 5.46 1.91 8.52
CA GLY A 12 6.74 1.75 9.21
C GLY A 12 7.83 2.67 8.67
N LEU A 13 9.05 2.59 9.21
CA LEU A 13 10.17 3.45 8.79
C LEU A 13 10.56 3.18 7.33
N LEU A 14 11.03 1.96 7.02
CA LEU A 14 11.44 1.60 5.67
C LEU A 14 10.26 1.57 4.70
N GLY A 15 9.14 0.93 5.08
CA GLY A 15 7.96 0.80 4.24
C GLY A 15 7.42 2.15 3.77
N ARG A 16 7.46 3.18 4.61
CA ARG A 16 7.07 4.55 4.21
C ARG A 16 8.03 5.18 3.21
N GLN A 17 9.35 4.94 3.34
CA GLN A 17 10.30 5.44 2.34
C GLN A 17 10.13 4.74 0.99
N VAL A 18 9.80 3.44 0.99
CA VAL A 18 9.46 2.70 -0.23
C VAL A 18 8.18 3.24 -0.85
N LEU A 19 7.11 3.42 -0.07
CA LEU A 19 5.86 4.04 -0.52
C LEU A 19 6.13 5.39 -1.21
N ASN A 20 6.87 6.27 -0.54
CA ASN A 20 7.23 7.60 -1.05
C ASN A 20 8.04 7.53 -2.36
N ALA A 21 8.88 6.51 -2.55
CA ALA A 21 9.65 6.34 -3.77
C ALA A 21 8.75 6.02 -4.97
N PHE A 22 7.76 5.14 -4.80
CA PHE A 22 6.78 4.84 -5.84
C PHE A 22 5.84 6.02 -6.10
N GLN A 23 5.43 6.74 -5.07
CA GLN A 23 4.61 7.96 -5.23
C GLN A 23 5.29 9.03 -6.08
N ARG A 24 6.61 9.22 -5.91
CA ARG A 24 7.39 10.19 -6.71
C ARG A 24 7.40 9.84 -8.21
N ASP A 25 7.16 8.58 -8.56
CA ASP A 25 7.02 8.12 -9.94
C ASP A 25 5.56 7.74 -10.26
N SER A 26 4.62 8.60 -9.87
CA SER A 26 3.18 8.44 -10.12
C SER A 26 2.82 8.35 -11.61
N SER A 27 3.72 8.74 -12.51
CA SER A 27 3.56 8.59 -13.96
C SER A 27 3.60 7.12 -14.42
N ASN A 28 4.37 6.29 -13.72
CA ASN A 28 4.54 4.87 -14.03
C ASN A 28 3.84 3.96 -13.02
N TRP A 29 3.58 4.44 -11.80
CA TRP A 29 3.09 3.62 -10.70
C TRP A 29 1.82 4.16 -10.05
N LYS A 30 0.85 3.27 -9.88
CA LYS A 30 -0.22 3.42 -8.89
C LYS A 30 0.21 2.69 -7.63
N VAL A 31 0.36 3.40 -6.51
CA VAL A 31 0.85 2.79 -5.28
C VAL A 31 -0.25 2.69 -4.22
N ILE A 32 -0.31 1.53 -3.56
CA ILE A 32 -1.19 1.25 -2.43
C ILE A 32 -0.31 0.79 -1.28
N GLY A 33 -0.43 1.43 -0.12
CA GLY A 33 0.21 1.00 1.11
C GLY A 33 -0.70 0.08 1.92
N GLN A 34 -0.09 -0.79 2.72
CA GLN A 34 -0.79 -1.55 3.76
C GLN A 34 -0.18 -1.27 5.13
N GLY A 35 -1.02 -1.14 6.16
CA GLY A 35 -0.63 -1.07 7.56
C GLY A 35 -1.46 -2.00 8.44
N LEU A 36 -0.90 -2.47 9.56
CA LEU A 36 -1.61 -3.39 10.48
C LEU A 36 -2.78 -2.70 11.21
N SER A 37 -2.55 -1.48 11.71
CA SER A 37 -3.50 -0.77 12.58
C SER A 37 -4.02 0.54 12.01
N ARG A 38 -3.42 1.05 10.93
CA ARG A 38 -3.71 2.37 10.35
C ARG A 38 -4.25 2.22 8.95
N ALA A 39 -5.31 2.97 8.65
CA ALA A 39 -5.86 3.19 7.31
C ALA A 39 -6.02 4.70 7.08
N GLY A 40 -5.92 5.14 5.83
CA GLY A 40 -6.09 6.54 5.46
C GLY A 40 -5.49 6.84 4.08
N MET A 41 -5.36 8.12 3.77
CA MET A 41 -4.58 8.58 2.63
C MET A 41 -3.32 9.29 3.13
N ASP A 42 -2.18 9.01 2.50
CA ASP A 42 -0.92 9.74 2.68
C ASP A 42 -0.56 10.43 1.37
N MET A 43 -0.75 11.76 1.32
CA MET A 43 -0.63 12.68 0.18
C MET A 43 -1.27 12.17 -1.13
N ASP A 44 -0.67 11.16 -1.78
CA ASP A 44 -1.09 10.61 -3.08
C ASP A 44 -1.19 9.07 -3.09
N ALA A 45 -1.10 8.39 -1.93
CA ALA A 45 -1.31 6.94 -1.82
C ALA A 45 -2.38 6.57 -0.80
N GLU A 46 -3.18 5.58 -1.16
CA GLU A 46 -4.11 4.93 -0.25
C GLU A 46 -3.34 3.97 0.67
N ILE A 47 -3.53 4.08 1.98
CA ILE A 47 -3.06 3.10 2.97
C ILE A 47 -4.26 2.32 3.48
N VAL A 48 -4.24 1.01 3.23
CA VAL A 48 -5.30 0.07 3.62
C VAL A 48 -4.90 -0.65 4.90
N LYS A 49 -5.84 -0.82 5.82
CA LYS A 49 -5.64 -1.67 6.99
C LYS A 49 -5.84 -3.13 6.59
N ALA A 50 -4.87 -3.98 6.93
CA ALA A 50 -5.02 -5.43 6.86
C ALA A 50 -4.05 -6.10 7.85
N ASP A 51 -4.49 -7.16 8.54
CA ASP A 51 -3.58 -8.06 9.23
C ASP A 51 -3.07 -9.14 8.27
N LEU A 52 -1.75 -9.17 8.06
CA LEU A 52 -1.11 -10.14 7.16
C LEU A 52 -1.09 -11.57 7.73
N LEU A 53 -1.43 -11.74 9.02
CA LEU A 53 -1.63 -13.04 9.65
C LEU A 53 -3.08 -13.55 9.50
N ASN A 54 -3.99 -12.73 8.98
CA ASN A 54 -5.37 -13.11 8.69
C ASN A 54 -5.56 -13.33 7.19
N GLU A 55 -5.69 -14.59 6.77
CA GLU A 55 -5.84 -14.98 5.36
C GLU A 55 -6.99 -14.26 4.65
N SER A 56 -8.14 -14.11 5.31
CA SER A 56 -9.29 -13.43 4.72
C SER A 56 -9.03 -11.95 4.41
N GLU A 57 -8.25 -11.28 5.26
CA GLU A 57 -7.85 -9.89 5.04
C GLU A 57 -6.78 -9.77 3.95
N VAL A 58 -5.88 -10.75 3.84
CA VAL A 58 -4.90 -10.82 2.75
C VAL A 58 -5.60 -10.98 1.40
N VAL A 59 -6.59 -11.88 1.30
CA VAL A 59 -7.38 -12.04 0.06
C VAL A 59 -8.09 -10.74 -0.31
N ALA A 60 -8.77 -10.11 0.64
CA ALA A 60 -9.46 -8.84 0.40
C ALA A 60 -8.51 -7.71 -0.01
N LEU A 61 -7.31 -7.66 0.58
CA LEU A 61 -6.26 -6.71 0.21
C LEU A 61 -5.79 -6.93 -1.22
N LEU A 62 -5.49 -8.18 -1.59
CA LEU A 62 -5.04 -8.51 -2.94
C LEU A 62 -6.10 -8.19 -3.98
N ASP A 63 -7.36 -8.53 -3.72
CA ASP A 63 -8.48 -8.22 -4.62
C ASP A 63 -8.69 -6.73 -4.84
N ARG A 64 -8.44 -5.89 -3.82
CA ARG A 64 -8.48 -4.43 -3.94
C ARG A 64 -7.33 -3.87 -4.79
N THR A 65 -6.19 -4.57 -4.84
CA THR A 65 -4.96 -4.08 -5.49
C THR A 65 -4.75 -4.58 -6.93
N LYS A 66 -5.63 -5.47 -7.41
CA LYS A 66 -5.65 -5.94 -8.79
C LYS A 66 -6.02 -4.85 -9.80
#